data_AF-A0A2S4M8H6-F1
#
_entry.id   AF-A0A2S4M8H6-F1
#
_cell.length_a   1.000
_cell.length_b   1.000
_cell.length_c   1.000
_cell.angle_alpha   90.00
_cell.angle_beta   90.00
_cell.angle_gamma   90.00
#
_symmetry.space_group_name_H-M   'P 1'
#
loop_
_entity.id
_entity.type
_entity.pdbx_description
1 polymer ?
#
loop_
_entity_poly.entity_id
_entity_poly.type
_entity_poly.pdbx_seq_one_letter_code
_entity_poly.pdbx_strand_id
1 'polypeptide(L)'
;MSDAKHLLEISVYDGEFAGDVTSLTQLCVIEGSVTPHDREPYSPLEETWRLLELGSAKYVTPAPSGACFTVLIDSKDVEDAEAEPLIRLDVYAHNGEAHARVISRLPPWDTEGVRYDPEDSAVTIALNVLRGNLRVE
;
A
#
# COMPACT_ATOMS: atom_id res chain seq x y z
N MET A 1 -15.58 20.34 17.08
CA MET A 1 -15.89 19.67 15.80
C MET A 1 -15.35 18.27 15.96
N SER A 2 -16.18 17.24 15.78
CA SER A 2 -15.73 15.86 15.90
C SER A 2 -14.72 15.63 14.78
N ASP A 3 -13.45 15.38 15.12
CA ASP A 3 -12.50 14.81 14.18
C ASP A 3 -13.04 13.42 13.87
N ALA A 4 -13.81 13.29 12.78
CA ALA A 4 -14.08 11.97 12.22
C ALA A 4 -12.71 11.34 11.97
N LYS A 5 -12.37 10.33 12.79
CA LYS A 5 -11.12 9.61 12.63
C LYS A 5 -11.23 8.81 11.34
N HIS A 6 -10.69 9.38 10.28
CA HIS A 6 -10.35 8.63 9.08
C HIS A 6 -9.18 7.69 9.42
N LEU A 7 -9.29 6.44 8.98
CA LEU A 7 -8.23 5.44 9.04
C LEU A 7 -8.05 4.84 7.65
N LEU A 8 -6.81 4.56 7.29
CA LEU A 8 -6.49 3.67 6.20
C LEU A 8 -6.20 2.28 6.75
N GLU A 9 -6.76 1.28 6.08
CA GLU A 9 -6.42 -0.13 6.23
C GLU A 9 -5.62 -0.54 4.98
N ILE A 10 -4.36 -0.94 5.19
CA ILE A 10 -3.46 -1.36 4.12
C ILE A 10 -3.24 -2.87 4.27
N SER A 11 -3.90 -3.62 3.40
CA SER A 11 -3.86 -5.09 3.40
C SER A 11 -2.92 -5.58 2.31
N VAL A 12 -1.90 -6.34 2.71
CA VAL A 12 -0.89 -6.89 1.78
C VAL A 12 -1.13 -8.39 1.63
N TYR A 13 -1.26 -8.83 0.39
CA TYR A 13 -1.52 -10.21 0.02
C TYR A 13 -0.44 -10.74 -0.91
N ASP A 14 -0.06 -11.98 -0.72
CA ASP A 14 0.81 -12.71 -1.63
C ASP A 14 0.01 -13.23 -2.83
N GLY A 15 0.55 -13.06 -4.03
CA GLY A 15 -0.08 -13.45 -5.29
C GLY A 15 -0.71 -12.30 -6.10
N GLU A 16 -1.09 -12.63 -7.34
CA GLU A 16 -1.72 -11.73 -8.30
C GLU A 16 -3.24 -11.69 -8.12
N PHE A 17 -3.81 -10.49 -8.03
CA PHE A 17 -5.25 -10.31 -7.94
C PHE A 17 -5.97 -10.69 -9.25
N ALA A 18 -6.75 -11.77 -9.22
CA ALA A 18 -7.55 -12.25 -10.35
C ALA A 18 -9.07 -12.02 -10.18
N GLY A 19 -9.47 -11.00 -9.42
CA GLY A 19 -10.88 -10.66 -9.18
C GLY A 19 -11.46 -11.12 -7.84
N ASP A 20 -10.69 -11.87 -7.05
CA ASP A 20 -11.13 -12.40 -5.76
C ASP A 20 -9.97 -12.42 -4.75
N VAL A 21 -10.06 -11.58 -3.71
CA VAL A 21 -9.05 -11.48 -2.65
C VAL A 21 -9.01 -12.73 -1.76
N THR A 22 -10.11 -13.48 -1.67
CA THR A 22 -10.18 -14.68 -0.81
C THR A 22 -9.32 -15.83 -1.34
N SER A 23 -8.90 -15.72 -2.60
CA SER A 23 -7.94 -16.64 -3.23
C SER A 23 -6.48 -16.33 -2.89
N LEU A 24 -6.20 -15.16 -2.30
CA LEU A 24 -4.85 -14.70 -1.98
C LEU A 24 -4.48 -14.98 -0.51
N THR A 25 -3.19 -15.10 -0.23
CA THR A 25 -2.70 -15.30 1.14
C THR A 25 -2.35 -13.96 1.77
N GLN A 26 -3.06 -13.54 2.82
CA GLN A 26 -2.77 -12.29 3.52
C GLN A 26 -1.43 -12.38 4.26
N LEU A 27 -0.50 -11.47 3.93
CA LEU A 27 0.82 -11.38 4.55
C LEU A 27 0.79 -10.50 5.80
N CYS A 28 0.13 -9.34 5.71
CA CYS A 28 -0.03 -8.41 6.84
C CYS A 28 -1.14 -7.40 6.58
N VAL A 29 -1.54 -6.71 7.65
CA VAL A 29 -2.44 -5.55 7.62
C VAL A 29 -1.80 -4.44 8.45
N ILE A 30 -1.83 -3.23 7.93
CA ILE A 30 -1.39 -2.02 8.62
C ILE A 30 -2.58 -1.08 8.68
N GLU A 31 -3.04 -0.77 9.89
CA GLU A 31 -4.10 0.19 10.13
C GLU A 31 -3.53 1.46 10.78
N GLY A 32 -3.96 2.62 10.30
CA GLY A 32 -3.60 3.88 10.93
C GLY A 32 -4.03 5.09 10.12
N SER A 33 -3.69 6.26 10.63
CA SER A 33 -3.77 7.51 9.88
C SER A 33 -2.57 8.40 10.19
N VAL A 34 -2.20 9.21 9.21
CA VAL A 34 -1.10 10.17 9.33
C VAL A 34 -1.59 11.52 8.83
N THR A 35 -1.61 12.51 9.72
CA THR A 35 -2.03 13.87 9.38
C THR A 35 -0.82 14.79 9.34
N PRO A 36 -0.62 15.58 8.27
CA PRO A 36 0.41 16.61 8.26
C PRO A 36 0.01 17.78 9.17
N HIS A 37 0.97 18.40 9.85
CA HIS A 37 0.70 19.53 10.75
C HIS A 37 0.53 20.87 10.02
N ASP A 38 1.27 21.10 8.92
CA ASP A 38 1.42 22.43 8.31
C ASP A 38 1.06 22.49 6.81
N ARG A 39 0.27 21.53 6.30
CA ARG A 39 -0.19 21.48 4.90
C ARG A 39 -1.57 20.85 4.77
N GLU A 40 -2.09 20.85 3.56
CA GLU A 40 -3.29 20.09 3.21
C GLU A 40 -3.11 18.59 3.51
N PRO A 41 -4.20 17.87 3.83
CA PRO A 41 -4.18 16.43 4.05
C PRO A 41 -3.45 15.68 2.94
N TYR A 42 -2.77 14.59 3.31
CA TYR A 42 -2.15 13.72 2.33
C TYR A 42 -3.20 13.13 1.38
N SER A 43 -2.82 12.94 0.12
CA SER A 43 -3.56 12.01 -0.73
C SER A 43 -3.48 10.58 -0.16
N PRO A 44 -4.43 9.68 -0.49
CA PRO A 44 -4.40 8.31 0.03
C PRO A 44 -3.11 7.54 -0.28
N LEU A 45 -2.48 7.78 -1.43
CA LEU A 45 -1.18 7.18 -1.76
C LEU A 45 -0.05 7.76 -0.91
N GLU A 46 -0.01 9.07 -0.67
CA GLU A 46 0.99 9.70 0.20
C GLU A 46 0.82 9.24 1.66
N GLU A 47 -0.41 9.14 2.15
CA GLU A 47 -0.68 8.65 3.51
C GLU A 47 -0.30 7.18 3.65
N THR A 48 -0.61 6.35 2.63
CA THR A 48 -0.17 4.96 2.56
C THR A 48 1.36 4.89 2.62
N TRP A 49 2.06 5.69 1.81
CA TRP A 49 3.52 5.74 1.81
C TRP A 49 4.07 6.06 3.22
N ARG A 50 3.49 7.03 3.93
CA ARG A 50 3.88 7.37 5.31
C ARG A 50 3.57 6.25 6.31
N LEU A 51 2.43 5.58 6.19
CA LEU A 51 2.08 4.45 7.04
C LEU A 51 3.02 3.26 6.82
N LEU A 52 3.36 2.94 5.57
CA LEU A 52 4.34 1.90 5.26
C LEU A 52 5.75 2.26 5.77
N GLU A 53 6.15 3.54 5.70
CA GLU A 53 7.41 4.03 6.26
C GLU A 53 7.48 3.84 7.79
N LEU A 54 6.38 4.15 8.49
CA LEU A 54 6.28 3.92 9.92
C LEU A 54 6.19 2.43 10.28
N GLY A 55 5.51 1.64 9.45
CA GLY A 55 5.31 0.21 9.63
C GLY A 55 6.59 -0.61 9.42
N SER A 56 7.33 -0.33 8.35
CA SER A 56 8.58 -1.04 8.02
C SER A 56 9.66 -0.87 9.08
N ALA A 57 9.70 0.28 9.75
CA ALA A 57 10.64 0.53 10.85
C ALA A 57 10.29 -0.23 12.14
N LYS A 58 9.04 -0.65 12.31
CA LYS A 58 8.51 -1.20 13.57
C LYS A 58 8.20 -2.69 13.52
N TYR A 59 7.84 -3.21 12.35
CA TYR A 59 7.32 -4.57 12.22
C TYR A 59 8.08 -5.35 11.15
N VAL A 60 8.44 -6.59 11.50
CA VAL A 60 8.93 -7.55 10.51
C VAL A 60 7.73 -8.07 9.74
N THR A 61 7.75 -7.92 8.42
CA THR A 61 6.72 -8.44 7.52
C THR A 61 7.32 -9.49 6.59
N PRO A 62 6.53 -10.50 6.16
CA PRO A 62 7.04 -11.52 5.25
C PRO A 62 7.47 -10.95 3.89
N ALA A 63 8.47 -11.59 3.27
CA ALA A 63 8.73 -11.45 1.84
C ALA A 63 7.62 -12.13 1.02
N PRO A 64 7.30 -11.64 -0.19
CA PRO A 64 6.39 -12.33 -1.09
C PRO A 64 6.98 -13.69 -1.49
N SER A 65 6.16 -14.74 -1.62
CA SER A 65 6.64 -16.06 -2.02
C SER A 65 6.88 -16.17 -3.53
N GLY A 66 6.28 -15.26 -4.31
CA GLY A 66 6.38 -15.21 -5.77
C GLY A 66 6.76 -13.83 -6.29
N ALA A 67 6.65 -13.70 -7.62
CA ALA A 67 6.95 -12.45 -8.31
C ALA A 67 5.81 -11.42 -8.24
N CYS A 68 4.63 -11.80 -7.77
CA CYS A 68 3.47 -10.93 -7.70
C CYS A 68 2.94 -10.87 -6.27
N PHE A 69 2.56 -9.67 -5.83
CA PHE A 69 1.79 -9.49 -4.61
C PHE A 69 0.84 -8.29 -4.78
N THR A 70 -0.23 -8.28 -4.00
CA THR A 70 -1.31 -7.29 -4.11
C THR A 70 -1.37 -6.46 -2.84
N VAL A 71 -1.51 -5.14 -2.98
CA VAL A 71 -1.79 -4.23 -1.86
C VAL A 71 -3.16 -3.60 -2.06
N LEU A 72 -4.04 -3.74 -1.08
CA LEU A 72 -5.33 -3.05 -1.02
C LEU A 72 -5.25 -1.94 0.02
N ILE A 73 -5.80 -0.78 -0.34
CA ILE A 73 -5.85 0.42 0.49
C ILE A 73 -7.31 0.80 0.60
N ASP A 74 -7.87 0.61 1.79
CA ASP A 74 -9.27 0.87 2.07
C ASP A 74 -9.40 2.03 3.07
N SER A 75 -10.40 2.89 2.87
CA SER A 75 -10.81 3.92 3.81
C SER A 75 -11.77 3.33 4.82
N LYS A 76 -11.52 3.56 6.10
CA LYS A 76 -12.41 3.15 7.18
C LYS A 76 -12.75 4.37 8.02
N ASP A 77 -14.04 4.67 8.09
CA ASP A 77 -14.54 5.63 9.07
C ASP A 77 -14.63 4.91 10.42
N VAL A 78 -14.06 5.47 11.48
CA VAL A 78 -14.07 4.80 12.81
C VAL A 78 -15.49 4.57 13.36
N GLU A 79 -16.47 5.32 12.87
CA GLU A 79 -17.89 5.16 13.24
C GLU A 79 -18.67 4.22 12.31
N ASP A 80 -18.12 3.87 11.15
CA ASP A 80 -18.72 2.96 10.17
C ASP A 80 -17.94 1.63 10.12
N ALA A 81 -18.65 0.52 10.01
CA ALA A 81 -18.00 -0.79 9.97
C ALA A 81 -17.53 -1.18 8.56
N GLU A 82 -18.07 -0.53 7.52
CA GLU A 82 -17.76 -0.86 6.14
C GLU A 82 -16.54 -0.07 5.64
N ALA A 83 -15.49 -0.80 5.28
CA ALA A 83 -14.32 -0.21 4.63
C ALA A 83 -14.63 0.05 3.14
N GLU A 84 -14.34 1.25 2.66
CA GLU A 84 -14.49 1.63 1.27
C GLU A 84 -13.16 1.47 0.50
N PRO A 85 -13.12 0.69 -0.59
CA PRO A 85 -11.90 0.51 -1.35
C PRO A 85 -11.48 1.78 -2.08
N LEU A 86 -10.25 2.24 -1.84
CA LEU A 86 -9.69 3.43 -2.47
C LEU A 86 -8.78 3.08 -3.63
N ILE A 87 -7.76 2.25 -3.36
CA ILE A 87 -6.67 1.96 -4.28
C ILE A 87 -6.27 0.49 -4.17
N ARG A 88 -5.92 -0.10 -5.31
CA ARG A 88 -5.20 -1.37 -5.40
C ARG A 88 -3.86 -1.16 -6.09
N LEU A 89 -2.81 -1.77 -5.56
CA LEU A 89 -1.50 -1.90 -6.21
C LEU A 89 -1.29 -3.37 -6.57
N ASP A 90 -1.22 -3.66 -7.86
CA ASP A 90 -0.77 -4.97 -8.34
C ASP A 90 0.74 -4.88 -8.54
N VAL A 91 1.52 -5.41 -7.59
CA VAL A 91 2.98 -5.28 -7.58
C VAL A 91 3.61 -6.49 -8.25
N TYR A 92 4.53 -6.24 -9.17
CA TYR A 92 5.36 -7.22 -9.82
C TYR A 92 6.84 -7.00 -9.44
N ALA A 93 7.42 -7.93 -8.71
CA ALA A 93 8.80 -7.93 -8.22
C ALA A 93 9.55 -9.14 -8.79
N HIS A 94 10.43 -8.91 -9.77
CA HIS A 94 11.17 -9.95 -10.46
C HIS A 94 12.59 -9.50 -10.81
N ASN A 95 13.57 -10.39 -10.69
CA ASN A 95 14.98 -10.13 -11.04
C ASN A 95 15.58 -8.87 -10.39
N GLY A 96 15.19 -8.56 -9.14
CA GLY A 96 15.71 -7.42 -8.39
C GLY A 96 15.10 -6.07 -8.79
N GLU A 97 14.04 -6.07 -9.61
CA GLU A 97 13.26 -4.88 -9.96
C GLU A 97 11.78 -5.08 -9.65
N ALA A 98 11.16 -4.06 -9.08
CA ALA A 98 9.75 -4.04 -8.73
C ALA A 98 9.03 -2.83 -9.33
N HIS A 99 7.83 -3.04 -9.84
CA HIS A 99 6.91 -1.99 -10.26
C HIS A 99 5.48 -2.38 -9.88
N ALA A 100 4.54 -1.44 -9.99
CA ALA A 100 3.15 -1.70 -9.70
C ALA A 100 2.24 -1.07 -10.74
N ARG A 101 1.11 -1.73 -10.98
CA ARG A 101 -0.05 -1.11 -11.60
C ARG A 101 -0.95 -0.55 -10.52
N VAL A 102 -1.22 0.75 -10.58
CA VAL A 102 -2.08 1.46 -9.63
C VAL A 102 -3.49 1.55 -10.19
N ILE A 103 -4.46 1.05 -9.42
CA ILE A 103 -5.87 1.02 -9.79
C ILE A 103 -6.65 1.79 -8.73
N SER A 104 -7.44 2.76 -9.16
CA SER A 104 -8.22 3.63 -8.27
C SER A 104 -9.45 4.14 -9.03
N ARG A 105 -10.09 5.19 -8.51
CA ARG A 105 -11.13 5.94 -9.24
C ARG A 105 -10.60 6.72 -10.44
N LEU A 106 -9.29 6.96 -10.51
CA LEU A 106 -8.62 7.56 -11.67
C LEU A 106 -8.20 6.48 -12.69
N PRO A 107 -7.95 6.85 -13.96
CA PRO A 107 -7.42 5.91 -14.94
C PRO A 107 -6.20 5.16 -14.42
N PRO A 108 -6.11 3.83 -14.61
CA PRO A 108 -4.97 3.06 -14.16
C PRO A 108 -3.67 3.56 -14.77
N TRP A 109 -2.60 3.48 -14.01
CA TRP A 109 -1.25 3.85 -14.45
C TRP A 109 -0.21 2.89 -13.87
N ASP A 110 0.92 2.76 -14.55
CA ASP A 110 2.02 1.89 -14.14
C ASP A 110 3.15 2.75 -13.54
N THR A 111 3.72 2.29 -12.44
CA THR A 111 4.88 2.94 -11.82
C THR A 111 6.15 2.68 -12.61
N GLU A 112 7.14 3.56 -12.49
CA GLU A 112 8.51 3.22 -12.86
C GLU A 112 9.06 2.11 -11.95
N GLY A 113 10.03 1.35 -12.49
CA GLY A 113 10.69 0.27 -11.79
C GLY A 113 11.67 0.77 -10.73
N VAL A 114 11.65 0.13 -9.56
CA VAL A 114 12.57 0.38 -8.45
C VAL A 114 13.33 -0.90 -8.12
N ARG A 115 14.57 -0.77 -7.62
CA ARG A 115 15.33 -1.94 -7.17
C ARG A 115 14.83 -2.44 -5.82
N TYR A 116 14.91 -3.75 -5.63
CA TYR A 116 14.68 -4.39 -4.34
C TYR A 116 15.68 -5.53 -4.10
N ASP A 117 15.94 -5.83 -2.84
CA ASP A 117 16.79 -6.94 -2.43
C ASP A 117 15.95 -8.21 -2.17
N PRO A 118 16.50 -9.43 -2.37
CA PRO A 118 15.74 -10.68 -2.15
C PRO A 118 15.18 -10.87 -0.72
N GLU A 119 15.77 -10.19 0.26
CA GLU A 119 15.35 -10.21 1.66
C GLU A 119 14.32 -9.11 1.99
N ASP A 120 14.02 -8.22 1.04
CA ASP A 120 13.04 -7.16 1.25
C ASP A 120 11.65 -7.75 1.43
N SER A 121 10.98 -7.30 2.49
CA SER A 121 9.59 -7.68 2.73
C SER A 121 8.65 -7.07 1.70
N ALA A 122 7.44 -7.63 1.57
CA ALA A 122 6.41 -7.08 0.67
C ALA A 122 6.10 -5.60 0.98
N VAL A 123 6.10 -5.22 2.27
CA VAL A 123 5.93 -3.82 2.71
C VAL A 123 7.10 -2.95 2.28
N THR A 124 8.33 -3.45 2.38
CA THR A 124 9.53 -2.70 1.96
C THR A 124 9.53 -2.46 0.45
N ILE A 125 9.16 -3.48 -0.33
CA ILE A 125 9.03 -3.36 -1.78
C ILE A 125 7.93 -2.34 -2.14
N ALA A 126 6.74 -2.45 -1.54
CA ALA A 126 5.65 -1.50 -1.79
C ALA A 126 6.03 -0.06 -1.39
N LEU A 127 6.71 0.12 -0.26
CA LEU A 127 7.23 1.40 0.20
C LEU A 127 8.17 2.03 -0.83
N ASN A 128 9.11 1.24 -1.35
CA ASN A 128 10.09 1.71 -2.35
C ASN A 128 9.40 2.06 -3.68
N VAL A 129 8.43 1.26 -4.12
CA VAL A 129 7.63 1.53 -5.33
C VAL A 129 6.89 2.87 -5.19
N LEU A 130 6.19 3.09 -4.08
CA LEU A 130 5.51 4.36 -3.83
C LEU A 130 6.51 5.53 -3.73
N ARG A 131 7.60 5.37 -2.99
CA ARG A 131 8.62 6.41 -2.84
C ARG A 131 9.24 6.85 -4.16
N GLY A 132 9.48 5.91 -5.08
CA GLY A 132 10.04 6.21 -6.40
C GLY A 132 9.09 6.98 -7.32
N ASN A 133 7.79 6.95 -7.04
CA ASN A 133 6.75 7.41 -7.98
C ASN A 133 5.86 8.52 -7.42
N LEU A 134 5.87 8.74 -6.10
CA LEU A 134 5.26 9.90 -5.48
C LEU A 134 6.23 11.07 -5.55
N ARG A 135 5.88 12.08 -6.37
CA ARG A 135 6.54 13.38 -6.31
C ARG A 135 6.15 14.04 -5.01
N VAL A 136 7.02 13.98 -4.01
CA VAL A 136 6.87 14.79 -2.80
C VAL A 136 7.23 16.23 -3.21
N GLU A 137 6.21 17.04 -3.50
CA GLU A 137 6.36 18.50 -3.62
C GLU A 137 6.55 19.15 -2.24
#